data_AF-A0A9D2L8Q2-F1
#
_entry.id   AF-A0A9D2L8Q2-F1
#
_cell.length_a   1.000
_cell.length_b   1.000
_cell.length_c   1.000
_cell.angle_alpha   90.00
_cell.angle_beta   90.00
_cell.angle_gamma   90.00
#
_symmetry.space_group_name_H-M   'P 1'
#
loop_
_entity.id
_entity.type
_entity.pdbx_description
1 polymer ?
#
loop_
_entity_poly.entity_id
_entity_poly.type
_entity_poly.pdbx_seq_one_letter_code
_entity_poly.pdbx_strand_id
1 'polypeptide(L)'
;MREAGIYQDIRKKRSRKGRKTRWREMAAALAVCLGAGSFLAYGEVGSQEMEEAQGKVSVLEEEMAKTEETLKELEALKADTAAYVRSLDANLNELNGQLTALSEDIDAKEEEIRQAGLELEAAKEKESSQYESMKLRIKYMYEAGDTAFLDLILQSESVEQLLNRTEYVNQITKYDRDMLEQYRQIKGQVAAQEQALEEEHGELLSLQEETEAKQNSVEQLMADKQAELASYNSQIASAQADLEEYQADLEAQ
;
A
#
# COMPACT_ATOMS: atom_id res chain seq x y z
N MET A 1 -15.85 18.65 39.40
CA MET A 1 -15.93 19.70 38.36
C MET A 1 -15.50 19.03 37.05
N ARG A 2 -16.26 18.21 36.31
CA ARG A 2 -17.65 18.25 35.81
C ARG A 2 -18.05 19.62 35.25
N GLU A 3 -18.41 19.60 33.97
CA GLU A 3 -19.00 20.66 33.12
C GLU A 3 -18.05 21.48 32.23
N ALA A 4 -17.54 20.86 31.16
CA ALA A 4 -17.05 21.59 29.97
C ALA A 4 -17.32 20.83 28.66
N GLY A 5 -18.43 20.08 28.57
CA GLY A 5 -18.68 19.13 27.49
C GLY A 5 -20.06 19.21 26.81
N ILE A 6 -20.80 20.33 26.89
CA ILE A 6 -22.19 20.39 26.37
C ILE A 6 -22.48 21.59 25.44
N TYR A 7 -21.51 22.48 25.14
CA TYR A 7 -21.82 23.74 24.43
C TYR A 7 -21.43 23.84 22.94
N GLN A 8 -21.14 22.73 22.26
CA GLN A 8 -20.88 22.75 20.80
C GLN A 8 -21.83 21.88 19.97
N ASP A 9 -22.66 21.03 20.57
CA ASP A 9 -23.51 20.06 19.82
C ASP A 9 -24.97 20.50 19.59
N ILE A 10 -25.33 21.74 19.97
CA ILE A 10 -26.70 22.26 19.81
C ILE A 10 -26.87 23.09 18.52
N ARG A 11 -25.79 23.53 17.87
CA ARG A 11 -25.88 24.38 16.66
C ARG A 11 -26.05 23.61 15.35
N LYS A 12 -25.69 22.32 15.28
CA LYS A 12 -25.87 21.49 14.06
C LYS A 12 -27.19 20.70 14.00
N LYS A 13 -27.93 20.55 15.11
CA LYS A 13 -29.21 19.79 15.13
C LYS A 13 -30.45 20.59 14.72
N ARG A 14 -30.39 21.92 14.55
CA ARG A 14 -31.52 22.73 14.05
C ARG A 14 -31.59 22.87 12.51
N SER A 15 -30.53 22.55 11.76
CA SER A 15 -30.50 22.71 10.29
C SER A 15 -31.07 21.51 9.50
N ARG A 16 -31.23 20.34 10.14
CA ARG A 16 -31.71 19.12 9.46
C ARG A 16 -33.23 18.88 9.54
N LYS A 17 -33.96 19.59 10.41
CA LYS A 17 -35.43 19.44 10.54
C LYS A 17 -36.26 20.43 9.71
N GLY A 18 -35.67 21.50 9.18
CA GLY A 18 -36.39 22.52 8.40
C GLY A 18 -36.54 22.24 6.90
N ARG A 19 -35.80 21.27 6.33
CA ARG A 19 -35.93 20.92 4.89
C ARG A 19 -37.01 19.87 4.64
N LYS A 20 -37.20 18.89 5.55
CA LYS A 20 -38.23 17.85 5.40
C LYS A 20 -39.66 18.33 5.68
N THR A 21 -39.85 19.42 6.43
CA THR A 21 -41.19 20.00 6.68
C THR A 21 -41.69 20.87 5.53
N ARG A 22 -40.78 21.58 4.83
CA ARG A 22 -41.15 22.36 3.63
C ARG A 22 -41.69 21.49 2.49
N TRP A 23 -41.19 20.27 2.36
CA TRP A 23 -41.68 19.29 1.36
C TRP A 23 -43.11 18.80 1.62
N ARG A 24 -43.59 18.84 2.87
CA ARG A 24 -44.98 18.48 3.22
C ARG A 24 -45.93 19.67 3.12
N GLU A 25 -45.42 20.89 3.27
CA GLU A 25 -46.19 22.12 3.08
C GLU A 25 -46.37 22.46 1.59
N MET A 26 -45.39 22.16 0.73
CA MET A 26 -45.53 22.31 -0.73
C MET A 26 -46.58 21.36 -1.34
N ALA A 27 -46.74 20.15 -0.80
CA ALA A 27 -47.81 19.24 -1.22
C ALA A 27 -49.23 19.72 -0.84
N ALA A 28 -49.36 20.66 0.11
CA ALA A 28 -50.65 21.17 0.58
C ALA A 28 -51.14 22.42 -0.18
N ALA A 29 -50.29 23.06 -0.99
CA ALA A 29 -50.71 24.15 -1.87
C ALA A 29 -51.48 23.64 -3.12
N LEU A 30 -51.38 22.35 -3.42
CA LEU A 30 -51.97 21.68 -4.58
C LEU A 30 -53.47 21.33 -4.43
N ALA A 31 -54.16 21.79 -3.38
CA ALA A 31 -55.53 21.34 -3.07
C ALA A 31 -56.55 22.44 -2.66
N VAL A 32 -56.26 23.74 -2.85
CA VAL A 32 -57.16 24.82 -2.36
C VAL A 32 -57.82 25.67 -3.48
N CYS A 33 -57.51 25.49 -4.76
CA CYS A 33 -58.13 26.31 -5.83
C CYS A 33 -59.31 25.67 -6.56
N LEU A 34 -60.07 24.77 -5.91
CA LEU A 34 -61.33 24.24 -6.46
C LEU A 34 -62.49 24.42 -5.46
N GLY A 35 -63.17 25.57 -5.54
CA GLY A 35 -64.53 25.69 -5.00
C GLY A 35 -64.94 27.04 -4.41
N ALA A 36 -65.32 27.99 -5.28
CA ALA A 36 -66.41 28.94 -5.02
C ALA A 36 -66.75 29.69 -6.32
N GLY A 37 -67.83 29.28 -7.00
CA GLY A 37 -68.38 30.02 -8.14
C GLY A 37 -69.26 31.19 -7.70
N SER A 38 -69.38 32.23 -8.53
CA SER A 38 -70.65 32.66 -9.16
C SER A 38 -70.55 33.94 -10.00
N PHE A 39 -71.05 33.84 -11.23
CA PHE A 39 -71.90 34.80 -11.97
C PHE A 39 -71.32 35.83 -12.99
N LEU A 40 -71.51 35.45 -14.27
CA LEU A 40 -71.83 36.19 -15.51
C LEU A 40 -70.80 37.11 -16.20
N ALA A 41 -70.33 36.73 -17.39
CA ALA A 41 -70.87 37.14 -18.71
C ALA A 41 -69.97 36.65 -19.87
N TYR A 42 -70.58 36.44 -21.03
CA TYR A 42 -70.07 35.77 -22.24
C TYR A 42 -68.72 36.24 -22.80
N GLY A 43 -67.94 35.25 -23.28
CA GLY A 43 -66.90 35.41 -24.30
C GLY A 43 -66.32 34.04 -24.68
N GLU A 44 -66.79 33.46 -25.80
CA GLU A 44 -66.19 32.29 -26.46
C GLU A 44 -64.76 32.63 -26.94
N VAL A 45 -63.79 32.53 -26.04
CA VAL A 45 -62.34 32.46 -26.35
C VAL A 45 -61.64 31.35 -25.53
N GLY A 46 -62.25 30.87 -24.43
CA GLY A 46 -61.55 30.08 -23.41
C GLY A 46 -61.55 28.55 -23.51
N SER A 47 -61.73 27.92 -24.68
CA SER A 47 -61.59 26.45 -24.80
C SER A 47 -60.22 26.03 -25.34
N GLN A 48 -59.73 26.68 -26.41
CA GLN A 48 -58.40 26.39 -26.98
C GLN A 48 -57.25 26.87 -26.09
N GLU A 49 -57.32 28.08 -25.52
CA GLU A 49 -56.27 28.59 -24.61
C GLU A 49 -56.18 27.77 -23.31
N MET A 50 -57.31 27.24 -22.84
CA MET A 50 -57.38 26.42 -21.64
C MET A 50 -56.84 24.99 -21.89
N GLU A 51 -57.08 24.43 -23.08
CA GLU A 51 -56.51 23.14 -23.51
C GLU A 51 -54.99 23.23 -23.75
N GLU A 52 -54.51 24.33 -24.34
CA GLU A 52 -53.07 24.59 -24.51
C GLU A 52 -52.34 24.80 -23.17
N ALA A 53 -52.94 25.55 -22.24
CA ALA A 53 -52.38 25.73 -20.89
C ALA A 53 -52.33 24.39 -20.13
N GLN A 54 -53.39 23.59 -20.21
CA GLN A 54 -53.45 22.27 -19.57
C GLN A 54 -52.43 21.28 -20.16
N GLY A 55 -52.16 21.37 -21.47
CA GLY A 55 -51.11 20.60 -22.14
C GLY A 55 -49.70 20.98 -21.67
N LYS A 56 -49.41 22.28 -21.51
CA LYS A 56 -48.10 22.75 -21.01
C LYS A 56 -47.84 22.34 -19.56
N VAL A 57 -48.86 22.41 -18.70
CA VAL A 57 -48.78 21.94 -17.32
C VAL A 57 -48.43 20.45 -17.27
N SER A 58 -49.09 19.62 -18.08
CA SER A 58 -48.80 18.17 -18.13
C SER A 58 -47.37 17.86 -18.60
N VAL A 59 -46.82 18.63 -19.54
CA VAL A 59 -45.44 18.44 -20.02
C VAL A 59 -44.43 18.83 -18.93
N LEU A 60 -44.65 19.95 -18.26
CA LEU A 60 -43.79 20.39 -17.14
C LEU A 60 -43.80 19.38 -15.98
N GLU A 61 -44.97 18.83 -15.62
CA GLU A 61 -45.07 17.77 -14.60
C GLU A 61 -44.27 16.51 -14.98
N GLU A 62 -44.30 16.11 -16.26
CA GLU A 62 -43.53 14.96 -16.75
C GLU A 62 -42.01 15.24 -16.74
N GLU A 63 -41.58 16.42 -17.17
CA GLU A 63 -40.17 16.83 -17.14
C GLU A 63 -39.65 16.91 -15.70
N MET A 64 -40.43 17.48 -14.79
CA MET A 64 -40.10 17.50 -13.35
C MET A 64 -39.93 16.08 -12.79
N ALA A 65 -40.85 15.16 -13.09
CA ALA A 65 -40.76 13.79 -12.61
C ALA A 65 -39.48 13.07 -13.11
N LYS A 66 -39.12 13.25 -14.39
CA LYS A 66 -37.89 12.69 -14.97
C LYS A 66 -36.63 13.31 -14.35
N THR A 67 -36.63 14.61 -14.11
CA THR A 67 -35.49 15.29 -13.49
C THR A 67 -35.34 14.89 -12.01
N GLU A 68 -36.43 14.68 -11.28
CA GLU A 68 -36.39 14.13 -9.91
C GLU A 68 -35.85 12.69 -9.86
N GLU A 69 -36.20 11.85 -10.84
CA GLU A 69 -35.64 10.50 -10.96
C GLU A 69 -34.14 10.55 -11.23
N THR A 70 -33.73 11.34 -12.22
CA THR A 70 -32.32 11.56 -12.56
C THR A 70 -31.53 12.08 -11.36
N LEU A 71 -32.10 12.99 -10.58
CA LEU A 71 -31.49 13.52 -9.37
C LEU A 71 -31.24 12.41 -8.32
N LYS A 72 -32.20 11.51 -8.11
CA LYS A 72 -32.04 10.37 -7.18
C LYS A 72 -30.94 9.43 -7.65
N GLU A 73 -30.88 9.14 -8.94
CA GLU A 73 -29.82 8.30 -9.51
C GLU A 73 -28.44 8.93 -9.34
N LEU A 74 -28.30 10.22 -9.65
CA LEU A 74 -27.05 10.96 -9.48
C LEU A 74 -26.61 11.03 -8.00
N GLU A 75 -27.55 11.24 -7.08
CA GLU A 75 -27.26 11.22 -5.63
C GLU A 75 -26.79 9.84 -5.16
N ALA A 76 -27.38 8.76 -5.69
CA ALA A 76 -26.97 7.39 -5.39
C ALA A 76 -25.57 7.09 -5.94
N LEU A 77 -25.31 7.41 -7.20
CA LEU A 77 -24.00 7.24 -7.84
C LEU A 77 -22.92 8.03 -7.09
N LYS A 78 -23.19 9.29 -6.75
CA LYS A 78 -22.29 10.12 -5.93
C LYS A 78 -21.99 9.48 -4.58
N ALA A 79 -22.99 8.91 -3.91
CA ALA A 79 -22.78 8.26 -2.61
C ALA A 79 -21.91 7.01 -2.74
N ASP A 80 -22.12 6.21 -3.78
CA ASP A 80 -21.34 5.01 -4.08
C ASP A 80 -19.89 5.36 -4.44
N THR A 81 -19.67 6.29 -5.37
CA THR A 81 -18.33 6.77 -5.73
C THR A 81 -17.60 7.37 -4.52
N ALA A 82 -18.29 8.10 -3.65
CA ALA A 82 -17.69 8.64 -2.43
C ALA A 82 -17.30 7.54 -1.43
N ALA A 83 -18.06 6.44 -1.36
CA ALA A 83 -17.68 5.27 -0.58
C ALA A 83 -16.47 4.57 -1.18
N TYR A 84 -16.43 4.42 -2.51
CA TYR A 84 -15.31 3.83 -3.22
C TYR A 84 -14.02 4.65 -3.04
N VAL A 85 -14.07 5.98 -3.14
CA VAL A 85 -12.90 6.85 -2.85
C VAL A 85 -12.35 6.63 -1.44
N ARG A 86 -13.22 6.44 -0.43
CA ARG A 86 -12.75 6.11 0.93
C ARG A 86 -12.07 4.74 1.01
N SER A 87 -12.53 3.77 0.21
CA SER A 87 -11.87 2.46 0.14
C SER A 87 -10.49 2.57 -0.53
N LEU A 88 -10.36 3.40 -1.56
CA LEU A 88 -9.06 3.66 -2.21
C LEU A 88 -8.09 4.37 -1.26
N ASP A 89 -8.57 5.35 -0.46
CA ASP A 89 -7.77 6.01 0.57
C ASP A 89 -7.28 5.02 1.65
N ALA A 90 -8.14 4.09 2.07
CA ALA A 90 -7.73 3.01 2.98
C ALA A 90 -6.67 2.09 2.35
N ASN A 91 -6.85 1.70 1.08
CA ASN A 91 -5.87 0.90 0.34
C ASN A 91 -4.52 1.62 0.19
N LEU A 92 -4.52 2.94 -0.05
CA LEU A 92 -3.27 3.72 -0.10
C LEU A 92 -2.54 3.73 1.23
N ASN A 93 -3.29 3.86 2.34
CA ASN A 93 -2.68 3.79 3.66
C ASN A 93 -2.06 2.41 3.94
N GLU A 94 -2.71 1.33 3.50
CA GLU A 94 -2.16 -0.02 3.61
C GLU A 94 -0.89 -0.19 2.74
N LEU A 95 -0.91 0.25 1.48
CA LEU A 95 0.24 0.20 0.59
C LEU A 95 1.42 1.02 1.14
N ASN A 96 1.18 2.20 1.70
CA ASN A 96 2.21 2.99 2.36
C ASN A 96 2.81 2.26 3.58
N GLY A 97 1.98 1.55 4.34
CA GLY A 97 2.44 0.71 5.44
C GLY A 97 3.33 -0.45 4.94
N GLN A 98 2.91 -1.11 3.85
CA GLN A 98 3.69 -2.17 3.21
C GLN A 98 5.03 -1.65 2.68
N LEU A 99 5.06 -0.49 2.03
CA LEU A 99 6.30 0.12 1.54
C LEU A 99 7.26 0.48 2.69
N THR A 100 6.72 0.99 3.81
CA THR A 100 7.54 1.29 4.99
C THR A 100 8.18 0.01 5.54
N ALA A 101 7.39 -1.07 5.69
CA ALA A 101 7.90 -2.35 6.16
C ALA A 101 8.95 -2.94 5.19
N LEU A 102 8.70 -2.87 3.88
CA LEU A 102 9.66 -3.32 2.87
C LEU A 102 10.97 -2.54 2.93
N SER A 103 10.91 -1.21 3.09
CA SER A 103 12.12 -0.40 3.29
C SER A 103 12.90 -0.83 4.54
N GLU A 104 12.22 -1.09 5.65
CA GLU A 104 12.88 -1.57 6.88
C GLU A 104 13.52 -2.96 6.69
N ASP A 105 12.83 -3.87 6.00
CA ASP A 105 13.35 -5.22 5.69
C ASP A 105 14.54 -5.15 4.74
N ILE A 106 14.50 -4.27 3.74
CA ILE A 106 15.62 -4.01 2.81
C ILE A 106 16.84 -3.48 3.57
N ASP A 107 16.66 -2.45 4.40
CA ASP A 107 17.76 -1.87 5.19
C ASP A 107 18.40 -2.91 6.12
N ALA A 108 17.58 -3.76 6.77
CA ALA A 108 18.06 -4.85 7.60
C ALA A 108 18.84 -5.88 6.78
N LYS A 109 18.34 -6.25 5.58
CA LYS A 109 18.99 -7.20 4.69
C LYS A 109 20.31 -6.68 4.15
N GLU A 110 20.41 -5.39 3.82
CA GLU A 110 21.66 -4.75 3.39
C GLU A 110 22.73 -4.80 4.48
N GLU A 111 22.34 -4.61 5.74
CA GLU A 111 23.26 -4.76 6.88
C GLU A 111 23.69 -6.22 7.06
N GLU A 112 22.79 -7.20 6.92
CA GLU A 112 23.14 -8.63 6.94
C GLU A 112 24.14 -8.99 5.83
N ILE A 113 23.90 -8.53 4.60
CA ILE A 113 24.83 -8.72 3.46
C ILE A 113 26.19 -8.11 3.78
N ARG A 114 26.21 -6.88 4.31
CA ARG A 114 27.46 -6.20 4.66
C ARG A 114 28.25 -6.97 5.71
N GLN A 115 27.59 -7.54 6.72
CA GLN A 115 28.25 -8.36 7.74
C GLN A 115 28.76 -9.68 7.16
N ALA A 116 27.95 -10.37 6.34
CA ALA A 116 28.37 -11.59 5.65
C ALA A 116 29.62 -11.35 4.78
N GLY A 117 29.67 -10.23 4.05
CA GLY A 117 30.84 -9.84 3.25
C GLY A 117 32.10 -9.60 4.10
N LEU A 118 31.95 -8.98 5.28
CA LEU A 118 33.07 -8.82 6.24
C LEU A 118 33.55 -10.17 6.79
N GLU A 119 32.63 -11.06 7.15
CA GLU A 119 32.95 -12.41 7.62
C GLU A 119 33.63 -13.23 6.53
N LEU A 120 33.20 -13.08 5.27
CA LEU A 120 33.81 -13.76 4.13
C LEU A 120 35.25 -13.30 3.93
N GLU A 121 35.51 -12.00 4.00
CA GLU A 121 36.86 -11.46 3.83
C GLU A 121 37.78 -11.87 4.99
N ALA A 122 37.29 -11.84 6.23
CA ALA A 122 38.02 -12.36 7.38
C ALA A 122 38.31 -13.86 7.25
N ALA A 123 37.36 -14.66 6.73
CA ALA A 123 37.56 -16.09 6.47
C ALA A 123 38.61 -16.33 5.39
N LYS A 124 38.64 -15.53 4.30
CA LYS A 124 39.68 -15.59 3.26
C LYS A 124 41.07 -15.25 3.82
N GLU A 125 41.19 -14.21 4.63
CA GLU A 125 42.47 -13.83 5.23
C GLU A 125 42.98 -14.93 6.16
N LYS A 126 42.10 -15.50 6.98
CA LYS A 126 42.43 -16.60 7.90
C LYS A 126 42.82 -17.88 7.17
N GLU A 127 42.12 -18.23 6.09
CA GLU A 127 42.48 -19.34 5.19
C GLU A 127 43.89 -19.13 4.61
N SER A 128 44.16 -17.95 4.08
CA SER A 128 45.46 -17.59 3.48
C SER A 128 46.61 -17.65 4.49
N SER A 129 46.42 -17.05 5.67
CA SER A 129 47.40 -17.07 6.75
C SER A 129 47.72 -18.49 7.22
N GLN A 130 46.70 -19.34 7.33
CA GLN A 130 46.88 -20.75 7.69
C GLN A 130 47.57 -21.56 6.59
N TYR A 131 47.27 -21.28 5.33
CA TYR A 131 47.95 -21.90 4.22
C TYR A 131 49.45 -21.55 4.17
N GLU A 132 49.82 -20.28 4.38
CA GLU A 132 51.22 -19.87 4.45
C GLU A 132 51.95 -20.43 5.68
N SER A 133 51.27 -20.48 6.84
CA SER A 133 51.81 -21.12 8.06
C SER A 133 52.10 -22.60 7.83
N MET A 134 51.17 -23.30 7.17
CA MET A 134 51.34 -24.71 6.80
C MET A 134 52.52 -24.90 5.85
N LYS A 135 52.65 -24.06 4.80
CA LYS A 135 53.79 -24.11 3.88
C LYS A 135 55.12 -23.91 4.60
N LEU A 136 55.20 -22.93 5.49
CA LEU A 136 56.42 -22.66 6.26
C LEU A 136 56.78 -23.85 7.14
N ARG A 137 55.79 -24.48 7.79
CA ARG A 137 56.04 -25.64 8.63
C ARG A 137 56.45 -26.88 7.84
N ILE A 138 55.84 -27.14 6.68
CA ILE A 138 56.27 -28.20 5.75
C ILE A 138 57.71 -27.94 5.30
N LYS A 139 58.04 -26.70 4.95
CA LYS A 139 59.39 -26.29 4.56
C LYS A 139 60.38 -26.56 5.70
N TYR A 140 60.10 -26.12 6.92
CA TYR A 140 60.94 -26.41 8.09
C TYR A 140 61.11 -27.91 8.33
N MET A 141 60.03 -28.69 8.24
CA MET A 141 60.10 -30.14 8.41
C MET A 141 60.98 -30.81 7.36
N TYR A 142 61.03 -30.28 6.13
CA TYR A 142 61.86 -30.81 5.06
C TYR A 142 63.31 -30.32 5.15
N GLU A 143 63.52 -29.03 5.39
CA GLU A 143 64.84 -28.39 5.49
C GLU A 143 65.60 -28.77 6.76
N ALA A 144 64.89 -28.90 7.89
CA ALA A 144 65.43 -29.54 9.09
C ALA A 144 65.36 -31.08 8.98
N GLY A 145 64.65 -31.62 8.00
CA GLY A 145 64.36 -33.06 7.87
C GLY A 145 65.58 -33.89 7.49
N ASP A 146 66.28 -33.56 6.42
CA ASP A 146 67.36 -34.44 5.94
C ASP A 146 68.61 -34.42 6.83
N THR A 147 68.82 -33.37 7.63
CA THR A 147 69.95 -33.31 8.58
C THR A 147 69.51 -33.50 10.01
N ALA A 148 68.46 -32.79 10.47
CA ALA A 148 68.02 -32.89 11.85
C ALA A 148 67.08 -34.08 12.12
N PHE A 149 66.26 -34.58 11.18
CA PHE A 149 65.51 -35.82 11.42
C PHE A 149 66.45 -37.02 11.40
N LEU A 150 67.41 -37.10 10.45
CA LEU A 150 68.46 -38.13 10.50
C LEU A 150 69.35 -38.03 11.76
N ASP A 151 69.77 -36.83 12.20
CA ASP A 151 70.48 -36.67 13.48
C ASP A 151 69.61 -37.06 14.68
N LEU A 152 68.30 -36.77 14.65
CA LEU A 152 67.35 -37.08 15.72
C LEU A 152 67.05 -38.59 15.81
N ILE A 153 67.12 -39.32 14.68
CA ILE A 153 67.10 -40.79 14.60
C ILE A 153 68.42 -41.38 15.12
N LEU A 154 69.56 -40.75 14.79
CA LEU A 154 70.89 -41.19 15.24
C LEU A 154 71.17 -40.86 16.72
N GLN A 155 70.53 -39.83 17.27
CA GLN A 155 70.61 -39.41 18.68
C GLN A 155 69.47 -39.95 19.56
N SER A 156 68.48 -40.68 19.01
CA SER A 156 67.41 -41.24 19.87
C SER A 156 67.96 -42.38 20.72
N GLU A 157 67.78 -42.30 22.03
CA GLU A 157 68.27 -43.33 22.96
C GLU A 157 67.41 -44.62 22.91
N SER A 158 66.21 -44.57 22.30
CA SER A 158 65.31 -45.72 22.17
C SER A 158 64.38 -45.64 20.92
N VAL A 159 63.90 -46.81 20.49
CA VAL A 159 62.88 -46.96 19.40
C VAL A 159 61.56 -46.25 19.76
N GLU A 160 61.27 -46.10 21.05
CA GLU A 160 60.07 -45.44 21.56
C GLU A 160 60.15 -43.91 21.40
N GLN A 161 61.33 -43.32 21.61
CA GLN A 161 61.57 -41.89 21.31
C GLN A 161 61.48 -41.60 19.81
N LEU A 162 61.98 -42.52 18.98
CA LEU A 162 61.86 -42.46 17.53
C LEU A 162 60.37 -42.47 17.10
N LEU A 163 59.59 -43.43 17.61
CA LEU A 163 58.18 -43.60 17.28
C LEU A 163 57.35 -42.37 17.67
N ASN A 164 57.57 -41.84 18.89
CA ASN A 164 56.89 -40.63 19.37
C ASN A 164 57.16 -39.39 18.51
N ARG A 165 58.37 -39.26 17.93
CA ARG A 165 58.73 -38.13 17.07
C ARG A 165 58.08 -38.23 15.68
N THR A 166 58.01 -39.43 15.10
CA THR A 166 57.29 -39.68 13.85
C THR A 166 55.78 -39.47 14.02
N GLU A 167 55.22 -39.95 15.13
CA GLU A 167 53.81 -39.74 15.51
C GLU A 167 53.49 -38.24 15.60
N TYR A 168 54.34 -37.46 16.29
CA TYR A 168 54.16 -36.01 16.46
C TYR A 168 54.13 -35.25 15.12
N VAL A 169 55.04 -35.58 14.20
CA VAL A 169 55.08 -35.01 12.84
C VAL A 169 53.79 -35.32 12.04
N ASN A 170 53.29 -36.55 12.15
CA ASN A 170 52.06 -36.96 11.48
C ASN A 170 50.84 -36.24 12.07
N GLN A 171 50.76 -36.10 13.39
CA GLN A 171 49.68 -35.37 14.07
C GLN A 171 49.64 -33.90 13.66
N ILE A 172 50.79 -33.25 13.60
CA ILE A 172 50.94 -31.87 13.13
C ILE A 172 50.44 -31.71 11.69
N THR A 173 50.89 -32.59 10.79
CA THR A 173 50.50 -32.56 9.37
C THR A 173 49.00 -32.79 9.19
N LYS A 174 48.44 -33.72 9.98
CA LYS A 174 47.00 -33.98 9.98
C LYS A 174 46.21 -32.76 10.47
N TYR A 175 46.62 -32.15 11.57
CA TYR A 175 45.99 -30.95 12.11
C TYR A 175 45.90 -29.82 11.09
N ASP A 176 46.96 -29.56 10.32
CA ASP A 176 46.92 -28.49 9.31
C ASP A 176 45.99 -28.79 8.15
N ARG A 177 45.95 -30.04 7.69
CA ARG A 177 45.02 -30.44 6.63
C ARG A 177 43.58 -30.31 7.11
N ASP A 178 43.30 -30.81 8.31
CA ASP A 178 41.99 -30.69 8.94
C ASP A 178 41.60 -29.23 9.12
N MET A 179 42.55 -28.36 9.48
CA MET A 179 42.31 -26.93 9.61
C MET A 179 42.06 -26.21 8.30
N LEU A 180 42.86 -26.48 7.27
CA LEU A 180 42.67 -25.89 5.95
C LEU A 180 41.32 -26.31 5.36
N GLU A 181 40.91 -27.56 5.55
CA GLU A 181 39.62 -28.04 5.10
C GLU A 181 38.46 -27.35 5.85
N GLN A 182 38.59 -27.18 7.17
CA GLN A 182 37.61 -26.41 7.94
C GLN A 182 37.48 -24.97 7.45
N TYR A 183 38.59 -24.28 7.14
CA TYR A 183 38.52 -22.91 6.60
C TYR A 183 37.89 -22.85 5.22
N ARG A 184 38.19 -23.81 4.34
CA ARG A 184 37.53 -23.92 3.03
C ARG A 184 36.03 -24.13 3.18
N GLN A 185 35.62 -25.00 4.09
CA GLN A 185 34.21 -25.24 4.38
C GLN A 185 33.52 -23.98 4.91
N ILE A 186 34.11 -23.29 5.89
CA ILE A 186 33.56 -22.06 6.46
C ILE A 186 33.42 -20.99 5.37
N LYS A 187 34.45 -20.77 4.55
CA LYS A 187 34.40 -19.83 3.43
C LYS A 187 33.29 -20.18 2.44
N GLY A 188 33.13 -21.45 2.10
CA GLY A 188 32.05 -21.91 1.23
C GLY A 188 30.66 -21.67 1.84
N GLN A 189 30.50 -21.90 3.14
CA GLN A 189 29.26 -21.63 3.87
C GLN A 189 28.92 -20.14 3.91
N VAL A 190 29.89 -19.29 4.22
CA VAL A 190 29.68 -17.82 4.27
C VAL A 190 29.38 -17.28 2.87
N ALA A 191 30.07 -17.74 1.82
CA ALA A 191 29.79 -17.32 0.46
C ALA A 191 28.37 -17.76 -0.01
N ALA A 192 27.94 -18.97 0.36
CA ALA A 192 26.59 -19.43 0.06
C ALA A 192 25.52 -18.62 0.83
N GLN A 193 25.81 -18.24 2.07
CA GLN A 193 24.94 -17.38 2.87
C GLN A 193 24.85 -15.97 2.27
N GLU A 194 25.98 -15.37 1.88
CA GLU A 194 26.01 -14.07 1.21
C GLU A 194 25.16 -14.08 -0.07
N GLN A 195 25.32 -15.10 -0.91
CA GLN A 195 24.51 -15.25 -2.14
C GLN A 195 23.01 -15.37 -1.82
N ALA A 196 22.62 -16.17 -0.82
CA ALA A 196 21.21 -16.29 -0.44
C ALA A 196 20.63 -14.96 0.05
N LEU A 197 21.41 -14.18 0.80
CA LEU A 197 21.00 -12.84 1.26
C LEU A 197 20.84 -11.87 0.09
N GLU A 198 21.74 -11.91 -0.91
CA GLU A 198 21.63 -11.09 -2.13
C GLU A 198 20.39 -11.46 -2.97
N GLU A 199 20.07 -12.76 -3.06
CA GLU A 199 18.85 -13.23 -3.74
C GLU A 199 17.58 -12.73 -3.02
N GLU A 200 17.51 -12.89 -1.69
CA GLU A 200 16.40 -12.36 -0.87
C GLU A 200 16.26 -10.83 -0.98
N HIS A 201 17.38 -10.10 -0.99
CA HIS A 201 17.39 -8.64 -1.19
C HIS A 201 16.81 -8.25 -2.55
N GLY A 202 17.19 -8.97 -3.61
CA GLY A 202 16.63 -8.76 -4.95
C GLY A 202 15.12 -9.01 -5.00
N GLU A 203 14.62 -10.03 -4.31
CA GLU A 203 13.18 -10.29 -4.19
C GLU A 203 12.44 -9.15 -3.45
N LEU A 204 13.03 -8.63 -2.37
CA LEU A 204 12.45 -7.50 -1.63
C LEU A 204 12.39 -6.22 -2.48
N LEU A 205 13.45 -5.91 -3.24
CA LEU A 205 13.45 -4.78 -4.17
C LEU A 205 12.38 -4.92 -5.25
N SER A 206 12.23 -6.12 -5.84
CA SER A 206 11.17 -6.37 -6.82
C SER A 206 9.78 -6.19 -6.21
N LEU A 207 9.57 -6.59 -4.96
CA LEU A 207 8.31 -6.43 -4.26
C LEU A 207 8.02 -4.96 -3.92
N GLN A 208 9.06 -4.18 -3.58
CA GLN A 208 8.95 -2.73 -3.39
C GLN A 208 8.50 -2.05 -4.69
N GLU A 209 9.17 -2.33 -5.81
CA GLU A 209 8.81 -1.77 -7.13
C GLU A 209 7.36 -2.11 -7.52
N GLU A 210 6.93 -3.36 -7.33
CA GLU A 210 5.55 -3.77 -7.61
C GLU A 210 4.54 -3.03 -6.73
N THR A 211 4.88 -2.81 -5.46
CA THR A 211 4.02 -2.12 -4.48
C THR A 211 3.93 -0.63 -4.80
N GLU A 212 5.03 0.02 -5.20
CA GLU A 212 5.03 1.41 -5.69
C GLU A 212 4.20 1.56 -6.98
N ALA A 213 4.30 0.61 -7.91
CA ALA A 213 3.48 0.62 -9.12
C ALA A 213 1.99 0.50 -8.79
N LYS A 214 1.62 -0.37 -7.84
CA LYS A 214 0.24 -0.47 -7.33
C LYS A 214 -0.22 0.81 -6.67
N GLN A 215 0.61 1.42 -5.82
CA GLN A 215 0.31 2.71 -5.19
C GLN A 215 -0.02 3.78 -6.24
N ASN A 216 0.87 3.97 -7.21
CA ASN A 216 0.68 4.93 -8.29
C ASN A 216 -0.63 4.69 -9.06
N SER A 217 -0.96 3.43 -9.34
CA SER A 217 -2.22 3.07 -10.01
C SER A 217 -3.45 3.42 -9.16
N VAL A 218 -3.40 3.16 -7.86
CA VAL A 218 -4.50 3.50 -6.94
C VAL A 218 -4.65 5.02 -6.80
N GLU A 219 -3.56 5.78 -6.77
CA GLU A 219 -3.58 7.24 -6.74
C GLU A 219 -4.21 7.84 -7.99
N GLN A 220 -3.87 7.32 -9.18
CA GLN A 220 -4.50 7.72 -10.44
C GLN A 220 -6.00 7.41 -10.43
N LEU A 221 -6.38 6.20 -10.03
CA LEU A 221 -7.79 5.82 -9.94
C LEU A 221 -8.55 6.68 -8.92
N MET A 222 -7.92 7.05 -7.81
CA MET A 222 -8.50 7.96 -6.82
C MET A 222 -8.74 9.35 -7.42
N ALA A 223 -7.79 9.88 -8.19
CA ALA A 223 -7.95 11.17 -8.87
C ALA A 223 -9.10 11.14 -9.88
N ASP A 224 -9.20 10.09 -10.68
CA ASP A 224 -10.31 9.89 -11.63
C ASP A 224 -11.67 9.85 -10.92
N LYS A 225 -11.76 9.12 -9.81
CA LYS A 225 -13.00 9.02 -9.01
C LYS A 225 -13.35 10.32 -8.31
N GLN A 226 -12.37 11.12 -7.92
CA GLN A 226 -12.62 12.48 -7.41
C GLN A 226 -13.13 13.42 -8.50
N ALA A 227 -12.62 13.32 -9.72
CA ALA A 227 -13.14 14.06 -10.87
C ALA A 227 -14.58 13.65 -11.21
N GLU A 228 -14.89 12.36 -11.16
CA GLU A 228 -16.24 11.82 -11.33
C GLU A 228 -17.21 12.38 -10.27
N LEU A 229 -16.80 12.45 -9.00
CA LEU A 229 -17.59 13.10 -7.94
C LEU A 229 -17.86 14.58 -8.22
N ALA A 230 -16.87 15.31 -8.75
CA ALA A 230 -17.05 16.71 -9.13
C ALA A 230 -18.08 16.83 -10.28
N SER A 231 -18.03 15.92 -11.26
CA SER A 231 -19.02 15.85 -12.34
C SER A 231 -20.44 15.60 -11.81
N TYR A 232 -20.63 14.63 -10.91
CA TYR A 232 -21.94 14.40 -10.30
C TYR A 232 -22.45 15.60 -9.51
N ASN A 233 -21.58 16.30 -8.77
CA ASN A 233 -21.96 17.54 -8.09
C ASN A 233 -22.47 18.61 -9.06
N SER A 234 -21.82 18.75 -10.23
CA SER A 234 -22.25 19.69 -11.26
C SER A 234 -23.58 19.30 -11.88
N GLN A 235 -23.78 18.02 -12.20
CA GLN A 235 -25.02 17.51 -12.80
C GLN A 235 -26.19 17.64 -11.82
N ILE A 236 -25.97 17.34 -10.54
CA ILE A 236 -26.96 17.54 -9.47
C ILE A 236 -27.36 19.02 -9.35
N ALA A 237 -26.38 19.92 -9.38
CA ALA A 237 -26.66 21.36 -9.29
C ALA A 237 -27.47 21.86 -10.50
N SER A 238 -27.16 21.37 -11.70
CA SER A 238 -27.93 21.69 -12.91
C SER A 238 -29.37 21.18 -12.80
N ALA A 239 -29.55 19.89 -12.48
CA ALA A 239 -30.87 19.29 -12.34
C ALA A 239 -31.73 19.97 -11.25
N GLN A 240 -31.10 20.46 -10.18
CA GLN A 240 -31.78 21.25 -9.14
C GLN A 240 -32.23 22.61 -9.66
N ALA A 241 -31.40 23.29 -10.48
CA ALA A 241 -31.77 24.54 -11.11
C ALA A 241 -32.92 24.36 -12.12
N ASP A 242 -32.86 23.31 -12.93
CA ASP A 242 -33.92 22.98 -13.90
C ASP A 242 -35.26 22.73 -13.17
N LEU A 243 -35.25 22.00 -12.04
CA LEU A 243 -36.44 21.81 -11.21
C LEU A 243 -37.00 23.11 -10.63
N GLU A 244 -36.13 24.05 -10.22
CA GLU A 244 -36.55 25.37 -9.73
C GLU A 244 -37.19 26.20 -10.85
N GLU A 245 -36.65 26.12 -12.07
CA GLU A 245 -37.22 26.78 -13.26
C GLU A 245 -38.59 26.21 -13.63
N TYR A 246 -38.72 24.88 -13.72
CA TYR A 246 -40.00 24.23 -14.02
C TYR A 246 -41.08 24.55 -12.98
N GLN A 247 -40.71 24.65 -11.71
CA GLN A 247 -41.64 25.07 -10.64
C GLN A 247 -42.11 26.52 -10.82
N ALA A 248 -41.19 27.43 -11.16
CA ALA A 248 -41.53 28.82 -11.40
C ALA A 248 -42.46 28.99 -12.62
N ASP A 249 -42.20 28.24 -13.70
CA ASP A 249 -43.03 28.24 -14.90
C ASP A 249 -44.43 27.67 -14.64
N LEU A 250 -44.53 26.62 -13.82
CA LEU A 250 -45.81 26.03 -13.41
C LEU A 250 -46.64 27.00 -12.54
N GLU A 251 -46.00 27.75 -11.65
CA GLU A 251 -46.65 28.78 -10.82
C GLU A 251 -47.14 30.00 -11.64
N ALA A 252 -46.56 30.21 -12.82
CA ALA A 252 -46.88 31.33 -13.70
C ALA A 252 -48.03 31.06 -14.69
N GLN A 253 -48.50 29.80 -14.80
CA GLN A 253 -49.65 29.41 -15.63
C GLN A 253 -50.96 29.41 -14.86
#